data_AF-R9J9X3-F1
#
_entry.id   AF-R9J9X3-F1
#
_cell.length_a   1.000
_cell.length_b   1.000
_cell.length_c   1.000
_cell.angle_alpha   90.00
_cell.angle_beta   90.00
_cell.angle_gamma   90.00
#
_symmetry.space_group_name_H-M   'P 1'
#
loop_
_entity.id
_entity.type
_entity.pdbx_description
1 polymer ?
#
loop_
_entity_poly.entity_id
_entity_poly.type
_entity_poly.pdbx_seq_one_letter_code
_entity_poly.pdbx_strand_id
1 'polypeptide(L)'
;MEITYHWEGDYLIPDLKLSDTTEYQIGKYGRMRKRFLEENHRGIYSYMILSETLWKHLAEIDEECNEMMDRLVRQMAKKEGVTEQLKSDDWLCWLQKMNSIRHLTMKSCAKWQNFLRKKNTYANAGISTRFLTVSPAAMISLP
;
A
#
# COMPACT_ATOMS: atom_id res chain seq x y z
N MET A 1 9.17 31.37 6.60
CA MET A 1 9.52 30.35 7.61
C MET A 1 10.33 31.08 8.66
N GLU A 2 9.75 31.34 9.83
CA GLU A 2 10.48 31.94 10.95
C GLU A 2 11.18 30.79 11.68
N ILE A 3 12.52 30.85 11.77
CA ILE A 3 13.32 29.86 12.49
C ILE A 3 13.45 30.39 13.92
N THR A 4 12.98 29.63 14.91
CA THR A 4 13.16 29.94 16.33
C THR A 4 14.52 29.43 16.79
N TYR A 5 15.10 30.07 17.81
CA TYR A 5 16.42 29.70 18.33
C TYR A 5 16.34 29.55 19.85
N HIS A 6 17.09 28.61 20.40
CA HIS A 6 17.28 28.45 21.83
C HIS A 6 18.77 28.48 22.20
N TRP A 7 19.04 28.83 23.45
CA TRP A 7 20.40 28.84 24.00
C TRP A 7 20.75 27.47 24.59
N GLU A 8 21.87 26.91 24.14
CA GLU A 8 22.47 25.72 24.74
C GLU A 8 23.92 26.07 25.15
N GLY A 9 24.09 26.39 26.44
CA GLY A 9 25.34 26.95 26.95
C GLY A 9 25.65 28.31 26.33
N ASP A 10 26.81 28.43 25.69
CA ASP A 10 27.28 29.67 25.03
C ASP A 10 26.87 29.76 23.54
N TYR A 11 26.12 28.77 23.03
CA TYR A 11 25.75 28.68 21.62
C TYR A 11 24.24 28.91 21.43
N LEU A 12 23.90 29.65 20.37
CA LEU A 12 22.53 29.85 19.92
C LEU A 12 22.22 28.85 18.79
N ILE A 13 21.34 27.89 19.07
CA ILE A 13 21.03 26.77 18.16
C ILE A 13 19.63 26.97 17.57
N PRO A 14 19.45 26.86 16.23
CA PRO A 14 18.13 26.91 15.61
C PRO A 14 17.30 25.67 15.96
N ASP A 15 16.04 25.89 16.31
CA ASP A 15 15.02 24.86 16.50
C ASP A 15 14.57 24.32 15.14
N LEU A 16 15.23 23.28 14.68
CA LEU A 16 14.83 22.55 13.48
C LEU A 16 13.70 21.58 13.83
N LYS A 17 12.47 21.96 13.51
CA LYS A 17 11.30 21.07 13.58
C LYS A 17 10.97 20.56 12.19
N LEU A 18 10.79 19.24 12.07
CA LEU A 18 10.23 18.62 10.87
C LEU A 18 8.81 19.13 10.66
N SER A 19 8.45 19.40 9.41
CA SER A 19 7.13 19.96 9.07
C SER A 19 6.00 18.96 9.34
N ASP A 20 6.29 17.66 9.18
CA ASP A 20 5.36 16.57 9.42
C ASP A 20 5.78 15.77 10.67
N THR A 21 5.02 15.96 11.77
CA THR A 21 5.18 15.20 13.02
C THR A 21 4.13 14.08 13.13
N THR A 22 3.40 13.79 12.04
CA THR A 22 2.33 12.78 12.06
C THR A 22 2.94 11.39 12.24
N GLU A 23 2.52 10.68 13.29
CA GLU A 23 2.95 9.31 13.50
C GLU A 23 2.15 8.37 12.59
N TYR A 24 2.73 8.03 11.42
CA TYR A 24 2.11 7.13 10.47
C TYR A 24 2.23 5.67 10.94
N GLN A 25 1.10 5.02 11.19
CA GLN A 25 1.03 3.60 11.49
C GLN A 25 1.10 2.79 10.20
N ILE A 26 2.30 2.29 9.86
CA ILE A 26 2.52 1.57 8.60
C ILE A 26 2.12 0.10 8.75
N GLY A 27 1.11 -0.31 7.99
CA GLY A 27 0.69 -1.70 7.91
C GLY A 27 1.59 -2.59 7.06
N LYS A 28 1.06 -3.76 6.69
CA LYS A 28 1.78 -4.79 5.94
C LYS A 28 2.17 -4.32 4.53
N TYR A 29 1.25 -3.65 3.84
CA TYR A 29 1.42 -3.26 2.45
C TYR A 29 2.33 -2.04 2.33
N GLY A 30 2.26 -1.12 3.29
CA GLY A 30 3.22 0.00 3.39
C GLY A 30 4.66 -0.48 3.59
N ARG A 31 4.91 -1.46 4.48
CA ARG A 31 6.24 -2.08 4.64
C ARG A 31 6.73 -2.74 3.35
N MET A 32 5.83 -3.43 2.64
CA MET A 32 6.17 -4.08 1.38
C MET A 32 6.58 -3.06 0.30
N ARG A 33 5.87 -1.92 0.24
CA ARG A 33 6.21 -0.82 -0.67
C ARG A 33 7.54 -0.16 -0.32
N LYS A 34 7.83 0.06 0.96
CA LYS A 34 9.11 0.60 1.42
C LYS A 34 10.27 -0.26 0.95
N ARG A 35 10.21 -1.57 1.23
CA ARG A 35 11.24 -2.54 0.80
C ARG A 35 11.45 -2.51 -0.71
N PHE A 36 10.37 -2.41 -1.47
CA PHE A 36 10.44 -2.31 -2.93
C PHE A 36 11.19 -1.04 -3.39
N LEU A 37 10.91 0.12 -2.78
CA LEU A 37 11.59 1.38 -3.08
C LEU A 37 13.09 1.30 -2.77
N GLU A 38 13.45 0.69 -1.64
CA GLU A 38 14.84 0.49 -1.23
C GLU A 38 15.63 -0.44 -2.17
N GLU A 39 15.02 -1.53 -2.62
CA GLU A 39 15.68 -2.53 -3.48
C GLU A 39 15.79 -2.08 -4.96
N ASN A 40 14.76 -1.40 -5.48
CA ASN A 40 14.64 -1.16 -6.94
C ASN A 40 14.81 0.31 -7.34
N HIS A 41 14.50 1.26 -6.44
CA HIS A 41 14.42 2.68 -6.77
C HIS A 41 15.02 3.56 -5.68
N ARG A 42 16.28 3.28 -5.30
CA ARG A 42 17.02 4.03 -4.28
C ARG A 42 16.98 5.55 -4.49
N GLY A 43 17.08 6.03 -5.73
CA GLY A 43 17.00 7.46 -6.03
C GLY A 43 15.66 8.10 -5.67
N ILE A 44 14.55 7.42 -6.00
CA ILE A 44 13.20 7.88 -5.65
C ILE A 44 12.99 7.79 -4.14
N TYR A 45 13.49 6.73 -3.51
CA TYR A 45 13.42 6.57 -2.06
C TYR A 45 14.14 7.72 -1.34
N SER A 46 15.38 8.02 -1.72
CA SER A 46 16.13 9.15 -1.16
C SER A 46 15.44 10.49 -1.41
N TYR A 47 14.90 10.70 -2.62
CA TYR A 47 14.11 11.89 -2.93
C TYR A 47 12.86 12.02 -2.03
N MET A 48 12.13 10.93 -1.81
CA MET A 48 10.93 10.92 -0.95
C MET A 48 11.26 11.17 0.53
N ILE A 49 12.44 10.73 0.99
CA ILE A 49 12.94 11.07 2.33
C ILE A 49 13.24 12.56 2.40
N LEU A 50 14.02 13.09 1.44
CA LEU A 50 14.43 14.50 1.43
C LEU A 50 13.25 15.46 1.27
N SER A 51 12.20 15.04 0.56
CA SER A 51 10.96 15.80 0.41
C SER A 51 9.95 15.57 1.52
N GLU A 52 10.29 14.79 2.55
CA GLU A 52 9.41 14.43 3.68
C GLU A 52 8.09 13.74 3.27
N THR A 53 7.95 13.29 2.02
CA THR A 53 6.70 12.70 1.48
C THR A 53 6.60 11.19 1.65
N LEU A 54 7.70 10.52 2.02
CA LEU A 54 7.78 9.06 2.05
C LEU A 54 6.69 8.44 2.94
N TRP A 55 6.55 8.91 4.17
CA TRP A 55 5.69 8.26 5.16
C TRP A 55 4.21 8.38 4.79
N LYS A 56 3.80 9.56 4.33
CA LYS A 56 2.47 9.81 3.78
C LYS A 56 2.16 8.87 2.61
N HIS A 57 3.08 8.75 1.64
CA HIS A 57 2.90 7.85 0.49
C HIS A 57 2.74 6.38 0.90
N LEU A 58 3.50 5.93 1.90
CA LEU A 58 3.41 4.55 2.40
C LEU A 58 2.08 4.28 3.11
N ALA A 59 1.56 5.26 3.85
CA ALA A 59 0.26 5.17 4.52
C ALA A 59 -0.90 5.12 3.51
N GLU A 60 -0.89 6.01 2.51
CA GLU A 60 -1.89 6.03 1.43
C GLU A 60 -1.95 4.68 0.70
N ILE A 61 -0.79 4.11 0.34
CA ILE A 61 -0.74 2.80 -0.32
C ILE A 61 -1.28 1.68 0.59
N ASP A 62 -1.00 1.74 1.89
CA ASP A 62 -1.49 0.73 2.82
C ASP A 62 -3.02 0.79 2.94
N GLU A 63 -3.59 2.00 3.05
CA GLU A 63 -5.02 2.23 3.07
C GLU A 63 -5.69 1.78 1.77
N GLU A 64 -5.18 2.18 0.61
CA GLU A 64 -5.70 1.75 -0.70
C GLU A 64 -5.70 0.22 -0.85
N CYS A 65 -4.64 -0.45 -0.40
CA CYS A 65 -4.55 -1.91 -0.45
C CYS A 65 -5.56 -2.57 0.49
N ASN A 66 -5.74 -2.04 1.69
CA ASN A 66 -6.72 -2.55 2.66
C ASN A 66 -8.16 -2.35 2.16
N GLU A 67 -8.49 -1.18 1.63
CA GLU A 67 -9.80 -0.93 1.02
C GLU A 67 -10.08 -1.86 -0.15
N MET A 68 -9.09 -2.05 -1.02
CA MET A 68 -9.21 -2.96 -2.15
C MET A 68 -9.44 -4.39 -1.65
N MET A 69 -8.67 -4.84 -0.65
CA MET A 69 -8.82 -6.15 -0.04
C MET A 69 -10.25 -6.35 0.48
N ASP A 70 -10.80 -5.39 1.22
CA ASP A 70 -12.15 -5.48 1.77
C ASP A 70 -13.22 -5.54 0.68
N ARG A 71 -13.10 -4.70 -0.36
CA ARG A 71 -14.01 -4.71 -1.51
C ARG A 71 -13.98 -6.07 -2.22
N LEU A 72 -12.79 -6.61 -2.44
CA LEU A 72 -12.60 -7.89 -3.13
C LEU A 72 -13.14 -9.06 -2.32
N VAL A 73 -12.87 -9.10 -1.01
CA VAL A 73 -13.38 -10.16 -0.12
C VAL A 73 -14.91 -10.16 -0.12
N ARG A 74 -15.55 -8.98 -0.05
CA ARG A 74 -17.02 -8.87 -0.12
C ARG A 74 -17.58 -9.37 -1.45
N GLN A 75 -16.95 -8.99 -2.57
CA GLN A 75 -17.38 -9.44 -3.90
C GLN A 75 -17.24 -10.96 -4.06
N MET A 76 -16.15 -11.54 -3.59
CA MET A 76 -15.89 -12.97 -3.67
C MET A 76 -16.79 -13.78 -2.72
N ALA A 77 -17.02 -13.28 -1.51
CA ALA A 77 -17.96 -13.90 -0.56
C ALA A 77 -19.37 -13.97 -1.16
N LYS A 78 -19.82 -12.90 -1.84
CA LYS A 78 -21.10 -12.88 -2.56
C LYS A 78 -21.12 -13.86 -3.73
N LYS A 79 -20.01 -13.99 -4.47
CA LYS A 79 -19.89 -14.90 -5.62
C LYS A 79 -19.87 -16.38 -5.22
N GLU A 80 -19.19 -16.71 -4.12
CA GLU A 80 -19.07 -18.09 -3.61
C GLU A 80 -20.23 -18.51 -2.70
N GLY A 81 -21.19 -17.61 -2.44
CA GLY A 81 -22.36 -17.90 -1.60
C GLY A 81 -22.03 -18.10 -0.13
N VAL A 82 -21.00 -17.41 0.38
CA VAL A 82 -20.61 -17.47 1.79
C VAL A 82 -21.63 -16.66 2.62
N THR A 83 -22.71 -17.32 3.04
CA THR A 83 -23.79 -16.73 3.84
C THR A 83 -23.63 -17.04 5.32
N GLU A 84 -24.33 -16.29 6.18
CA GLU A 84 -24.39 -16.60 7.62
C GLU A 84 -25.09 -17.94 7.89
N GLN A 85 -25.98 -18.39 6.99
CA GLN A 85 -26.58 -19.73 7.06
C GLN A 85 -25.51 -20.82 6.94
N LEU A 86 -24.59 -20.70 5.97
CA LEU A 86 -23.47 -21.65 5.84
C LEU A 86 -22.60 -21.67 7.10
N LYS A 87 -22.44 -20.53 7.77
CA LYS A 87 -21.66 -20.44 9.01
C LYS A 87 -22.34 -21.15 10.19
N SER A 88 -23.68 -21.11 10.25
CA SER A 88 -24.47 -21.83 11.25
C SER A 88 -24.51 -23.34 10.98
N ASP A 89 -24.61 -23.73 9.71
CA ASP A 89 -24.74 -25.13 9.31
C ASP A 89 -23.40 -25.87 9.30
N ASP A 90 -22.35 -25.26 8.73
CA ASP A 90 -21.00 -25.81 8.66
C ASP A 90 -19.92 -24.72 8.78
N TRP A 91 -19.53 -24.48 10.03
CA TRP A 91 -18.51 -23.48 10.37
C TRP A 91 -17.13 -23.75 9.76
N LEU A 92 -16.75 -25.02 9.54
CA LEU A 92 -15.45 -25.40 8.98
C LEU A 92 -15.40 -25.10 7.48
N CYS A 93 -16.46 -25.48 6.74
CA CYS A 93 -16.57 -25.17 5.32
C CYS A 93 -16.60 -23.65 5.09
N TRP A 94 -17.32 -22.91 5.92
CA TRP A 94 -17.30 -21.44 5.91
C TRP A 94 -15.89 -20.89 6.11
N LEU A 95 -15.16 -21.38 7.12
CA LEU A 95 -13.79 -20.94 7.41
C LEU A 95 -12.83 -21.24 6.26
N GLN A 96 -12.94 -22.43 5.65
CA GLN A 96 -12.12 -22.82 4.50
C GLN A 96 -12.36 -21.93 3.28
N LYS A 97 -13.63 -21.63 2.96
CA LYS A 97 -13.98 -20.72 1.86
C LYS A 97 -13.48 -19.31 2.12
N MET A 98 -13.70 -18.79 3.33
CA MET A 98 -13.23 -17.46 3.71
C MET A 98 -11.70 -17.34 3.62
N ASN A 99 -10.96 -18.36 4.07
CA ASN A 99 -9.50 -18.41 3.93
C ASN A 99 -9.07 -18.50 2.46
N SER A 100 -9.75 -19.28 1.64
CA SER A 100 -9.45 -19.40 0.20
C SER A 100 -9.64 -18.06 -0.51
N ILE A 101 -10.75 -17.36 -0.22
CA ILE A 101 -11.04 -16.02 -0.73
C ILE A 101 -9.97 -15.02 -0.28
N ARG A 102 -9.61 -15.00 1.01
CA ARG A 102 -8.54 -14.12 1.51
C ARG A 102 -7.21 -14.39 0.83
N HIS A 103 -6.87 -15.65 0.56
CA HIS A 103 -5.63 -15.99 -0.14
C HIS A 103 -5.64 -15.53 -1.61
N LEU A 104 -6.75 -15.71 -2.32
CA LEU A 104 -6.92 -15.23 -3.71
C LEU A 104 -6.83 -13.71 -3.79
N THR A 105 -7.54 -13.02 -2.92
CA THR A 105 -7.57 -11.55 -2.87
C THR A 105 -6.22 -10.96 -2.47
N MET A 106 -5.50 -11.59 -1.54
CA MET A 106 -4.12 -11.23 -1.22
C MET A 106 -3.18 -11.38 -2.43
N LYS A 107 -3.33 -12.45 -3.22
CA LYS A 107 -2.57 -12.61 -4.47
C LYS A 107 -2.90 -11.52 -5.49
N SER A 108 -4.18 -11.14 -5.63
CA SER A 108 -4.59 -10.04 -6.51
C SER A 108 -3.96 -8.71 -6.08
N CYS A 109 -3.91 -8.42 -4.78
CA CYS A 109 -3.22 -7.24 -4.25
C CYS A 109 -1.71 -7.24 -4.57
N ALA A 110 -1.05 -8.40 -4.45
CA ALA A 110 0.35 -8.55 -4.86
C ALA A 110 0.55 -8.38 -6.37
N LYS A 111 -0.39 -8.87 -7.19
CA LYS A 111 -0.39 -8.68 -8.65
C LYS A 111 -0.56 -7.20 -9.00
N TRP A 112 -1.41 -6.48 -8.27
CA TRP A 112 -1.61 -5.03 -8.40
C TRP A 112 -0.36 -4.24 -8.02
N GLN A 113 0.30 -4.60 -6.91
CA GLN A 113 1.58 -3.99 -6.53
C GLN A 113 2.69 -4.27 -7.56
N ASN A 114 2.74 -5.48 -8.13
CA ASN A 114 3.66 -5.80 -9.25
C ASN A 114 3.33 -5.03 -10.54
N PHE A 115 2.05 -4.79 -10.79
CA PHE A 115 1.60 -3.98 -11.92
C PHE A 115 1.99 -2.50 -11.75
N LEU A 116 1.78 -1.92 -10.56
CA LEU A 116 2.26 -0.59 -10.21
C LEU A 116 3.78 -0.49 -10.32
N ARG A 117 4.50 -1.55 -9.92
CA ARG A 117 5.96 -1.70 -10.11
C ARG A 117 6.34 -1.61 -11.59
N LYS A 118 5.67 -2.34 -12.49
CA LYS A 118 5.90 -2.26 -13.95
C LYS A 118 5.58 -0.88 -14.51
N LYS A 119 4.43 -0.32 -14.16
CA LYS A 119 3.99 0.99 -14.64
C LYS A 119 5.01 2.09 -14.28
N ASN A 120 5.52 2.10 -13.06
CA ASN A 120 6.56 3.04 -12.64
C ASN A 120 7.90 2.82 -13.35
N THR A 121 8.31 1.57 -13.60
CA THR A 121 9.56 1.31 -14.36
C THR A 121 9.47 1.81 -15.80
N TYR A 122 8.34 1.57 -16.49
CA TYR A 122 8.13 2.08 -17.84
C TYR A 122 8.02 3.60 -17.88
N ALA A 123 7.34 4.22 -16.92
CA ALA A 123 7.26 5.68 -16.81
C ALA A 123 8.65 6.32 -16.61
N ASN A 124 9.48 5.75 -15.74
CA ASN A 124 10.85 6.22 -15.48
C ASN A 124 11.79 6.02 -16.68
N ALA A 125 11.51 5.03 -17.54
CA ALA A 125 12.23 4.81 -18.79
C ALA A 125 11.73 5.70 -19.95
N GLY A 126 10.80 6.64 -19.69
CA GLY A 126 10.21 7.51 -20.72
C GLY A 126 9.23 6.81 -21.65
N ILE A 127 8.77 5.60 -21.30
CA ILE A 127 7.89 4.77 -22.12
C ILE A 127 6.44 5.07 -21.77
N SER A 128 5.60 5.33 -22.79
CA SER A 128 4.18 5.62 -22.61
C SER A 128 3.44 4.49 -21.90
N THR A 129 2.88 4.79 -20.72
CA THR A 129 2.14 3.82 -19.90
C THR A 129 0.62 3.81 -20.19
N ARG A 130 0.16 4.50 -21.23
CA ARG A 130 -1.26 4.63 -21.59
C ARG A 130 -1.94 3.28 -21.86
N PHE A 131 -1.16 2.27 -22.24
CA PHE A 131 -1.63 0.89 -22.49
C PHE A 131 -1.67 0.01 -21.24
N LEU A 132 -1.09 0.46 -20.11
CA LEU A 132 -1.08 -0.26 -18.84
C LEU A 132 -2.24 0.21 -17.95
N THR A 133 -3.47 0.10 -18.43
CA THR A 133 -4.68 0.29 -17.64
C THR A 133 -5.37 -1.05 -17.46
N VAL A 134 -5.09 -1.74 -16.35
CA VAL A 134 -5.84 -2.94 -15.96
C VAL A 134 -6.73 -2.55 -14.78
N SER A 135 -8.05 -2.71 -14.95
CA SER A 135 -9.01 -2.50 -13.86
C SER A 135 -8.67 -3.43 -12.69
N PRO A 136 -8.70 -2.97 -11.42
CA PRO A 136 -8.49 -3.84 -10.27
C PRO A 136 -9.39 -5.09 -10.27
N ALA A 137 -10.61 -4.96 -10.80
CA ALA A 137 -11.54 -6.08 -10.98
C ALA A 137 -11.07 -7.12 -12.01
N ALA A 138 -10.37 -6.68 -13.07
CA ALA A 138 -9.82 -7.56 -14.11
C ALA A 138 -8.56 -8.31 -13.64
N MET A 139 -7.89 -7.86 -12.58
CA MET A 139 -6.75 -8.59 -11.99
C MET A 139 -7.16 -9.85 -11.22
N ILE A 140 -8.44 -9.98 -10.87
CA ILE A 140 -9.01 -11.16 -10.19
C ILE A 140 -9.22 -12.31 -11.18
N SER A 141 -9.57 -12.01 -12.43
CA SER A 141 -9.88 -12.99 -13.47
C SER A 141 -8.68 -13.45 -14.29
N LEU A 142 -7.50 -12.85 -14.07
CA LEU A 142 -6.28 -13.30 -14.72
C LEU A 142 -5.76 -14.55 -13.99
N PRO A 143 -5.61 -15.70 -14.68
CA PRO A 143 -5.05 -16.91 -14.10
C PRO A 143 -3.68 -16.68 -13.44
#